data_AF-A0AAU9RFQ9-F1
#
_entry.id   AF-A0AAU9RFQ9-F1
#
_cell.length_a   1.000
_cell.length_b   1.000
_cell.length_c   1.000
_cell.angle_alpha   90.00
_cell.angle_beta   90.00
_cell.angle_gamma   90.00
#
_symmetry.space_group_name_H-M   'P 1'
#
loop_
_entity.id
_entity.type
_entity.pdbx_description
1 polymer ?
#
loop_
_entity_poly.entity_id
_entity_poly.type
_entity_poly.pdbx_seq_one_letter_code
_entity_poly.pdbx_strand_id
1 'polypeptide(L)'
;MMLTQEDDKQESHFHIAVSCIAQSLKAHIINRSNDEIAICFFNTREKKNLQDLNGVYVYNVPERECIDRPTARLIKDFDLIEDSFIKDIGSQNGIVSDSRENSLYSALWVAQALLRKGSSKTADKRIFLFTNEDDPFGSMRISVKEDMTRTTLQRAKDAQDLGISIELLPLSQHDKQFNISLFYKDLIGLNSDELTEFMPSVGQNQNIMFTAAELSQVKKISTGHLRLLGFKPLSCLKDYHNMKPSTFLYPSDKEVIGSTRAFIALHRSMIQLGRFAVAFYGGTTPPRLVALIAQLHSKPGVAAPRASDEQLKKASALMRRLELKDFSVSQFANPALQRHYAILQAIALDEDELRETKDETLPDEEGMKRPGVVKAIEEFKQSIYGDDSGEESDSGAKDKSRKRKAGVADAGNYDYIELANTGKLKDLTVVELKTYLTANNLPVGGKKEVLINRILTHIGTKT
;
A
#
# COMPACT_ATOMS: atom_id res chain seq x y z
N MET A 1 -0.51 37.71 -30.06
CA MET A 1 -0.91 36.41 -29.50
C MET A 1 0.24 35.97 -28.62
N MET A 2 0.17 36.33 -27.33
CA MET A 2 1.19 36.01 -26.33
C MET A 2 1.10 34.52 -26.03
N LEU A 3 2.11 33.75 -26.42
CA LEU A 3 2.34 32.41 -25.90
C LEU A 3 3.04 32.59 -24.55
N THR A 4 2.32 32.29 -23.49
CA THR A 4 2.85 32.15 -22.14
C THR A 4 3.95 31.10 -22.15
N GLN A 5 5.18 31.51 -21.88
CA GLN A 5 6.24 30.60 -21.45
C GLN A 5 5.81 30.02 -20.10
N GLU A 6 5.53 28.72 -20.07
CA GLU A 6 5.51 27.96 -18.83
C GLU A 6 6.94 27.99 -18.28
N ASP A 7 7.16 28.77 -17.23
CA ASP A 7 8.38 28.71 -16.42
C ASP A 7 8.48 27.31 -15.82
N ASP A 8 9.40 26.49 -16.34
CA ASP A 8 9.94 25.32 -15.64
C ASP A 8 10.61 25.82 -14.34
N LYS A 9 9.82 25.96 -13.27
CA LYS A 9 10.36 26.14 -11.92
C LYS A 9 11.07 24.85 -11.53
N GLN A 10 12.38 24.78 -11.78
CA GLN A 10 13.22 23.78 -11.11
C GLN A 10 13.06 23.96 -9.60
N GLU A 11 12.43 22.98 -8.96
CA GLU A 11 12.30 22.92 -7.50
C GLU A 11 13.70 22.98 -6.88
N SER A 12 13.87 23.81 -5.84
CA SER A 12 15.17 23.92 -5.18
C SER A 12 15.51 22.62 -4.44
N HIS A 13 16.79 22.27 -4.31
CA HIS A 13 17.20 21.11 -3.49
C HIS A 13 16.71 21.19 -2.05
N PHE A 14 16.60 22.42 -1.52
CA PHE A 14 16.01 22.67 -0.21
C PHE A 14 14.53 22.27 -0.18
N HIS A 15 13.77 22.62 -1.23
CA HIS A 15 12.36 22.23 -1.39
C HIS A 15 12.19 20.71 -1.41
N ILE A 16 13.05 20.01 -2.17
CA ILE A 16 13.04 18.55 -2.25
C ILE A 16 13.29 17.94 -0.86
N ALA A 17 14.28 18.45 -0.12
CA ALA A 17 14.60 17.97 1.22
C ALA A 17 13.47 18.21 2.22
N VAL A 18 12.89 19.40 2.25
CA VAL A 18 11.75 19.74 3.12
C VAL A 18 10.55 18.87 2.79
N SER A 19 10.19 18.76 1.50
CA SER A 19 9.08 17.90 1.05
C SER A 19 9.31 16.43 1.42
N CYS A 20 10.52 15.91 1.25
CA CYS A 20 10.89 14.55 1.63
C CYS A 20 10.74 14.33 3.14
N ILE A 21 11.26 15.25 3.96
CA ILE A 21 11.14 15.18 5.43
C ILE A 21 9.67 15.24 5.84
N ALA A 22 8.89 16.17 5.29
CA ALA A 22 7.46 16.30 5.59
C ALA A 22 6.65 15.05 5.25
N GLN A 23 6.88 14.45 4.08
CA GLN A 23 6.26 13.18 3.68
C GLN A 23 6.69 12.04 4.60
N SER A 24 7.96 11.99 4.99
CA SER A 24 8.48 11.01 5.94
C SER A 24 7.79 11.15 7.30
N LEU A 25 7.66 12.36 7.85
CA LEU A 25 6.94 12.62 9.11
C LEU A 25 5.48 12.15 9.05
N LYS A 26 4.79 12.43 7.94
CA LYS A 26 3.41 11.94 7.69
C LYS A 26 3.37 10.41 7.71
N ALA A 27 4.30 9.75 7.01
CA ALA A 27 4.39 8.29 6.99
C ALA A 27 4.76 7.68 8.36
N HIS A 28 5.59 8.36 9.16
CA HIS A 28 5.97 7.95 10.51
C HIS A 28 4.77 7.96 11.47
N ILE A 29 3.89 8.96 11.39
CA ILE A 29 2.65 8.95 12.19
C ILE A 29 1.80 7.71 11.87
N ILE A 30 1.74 7.31 10.60
CA ILE A 30 0.94 6.18 10.13
C ILE A 30 1.56 4.83 10.51
N ASN A 31 2.87 4.68 10.34
CA ASN A 31 3.54 3.37 10.37
C ASN A 31 4.45 3.15 11.59
N ARG A 32 4.92 4.22 12.25
CA ARG A 32 5.96 4.19 13.29
C ARG A 32 5.78 5.27 14.35
N SER A 33 4.69 5.20 15.10
CA SER A 33 4.24 6.23 16.06
C SER A 33 5.06 6.37 17.35
N ASN A 34 6.11 5.56 17.54
CA ASN A 34 6.98 5.63 18.72
C ASN A 34 8.35 6.26 18.42
N ASP A 35 8.64 6.60 17.17
CA ASP A 35 9.93 7.18 16.79
C ASP A 35 9.99 8.66 17.25
N GLU A 36 11.13 9.03 17.83
CA GLU A 36 11.45 10.39 18.29
C GLU A 36 12.29 11.08 17.21
N ILE A 37 11.92 12.30 16.80
CA ILE A 37 12.54 12.97 15.64
C ILE A 37 12.98 14.38 16.02
N ALA A 38 14.19 14.76 15.58
CA ALA A 38 14.70 16.13 15.66
C ALA A 38 15.13 16.62 14.27
N ILE A 39 14.79 17.85 13.93
CA ILE A 39 15.16 18.53 12.68
C ILE A 39 16.17 19.62 13.01
N CYS A 40 17.34 19.52 12.40
CA CYS A 40 18.44 20.46 12.57
C CYS A 40 18.86 21.03 11.22
N PHE A 41 18.94 22.35 11.12
CA PHE A 41 19.54 23.06 10.00
C PHE A 41 20.95 23.49 10.36
N PHE A 42 21.85 23.47 9.37
CA PHE A 42 23.21 23.98 9.51
C PHE A 42 23.51 24.99 8.40
N ASN A 43 24.56 25.79 8.55
CA ASN A 43 24.80 27.01 7.75
C ASN A 43 23.69 28.06 7.91
N THR A 44 23.07 28.15 9.07
CA THR A 44 21.98 29.12 9.32
C THR A 44 22.49 30.46 9.81
N ARG A 45 21.74 31.54 9.50
CA ARG A 45 22.05 32.88 10.02
C ARG A 45 21.79 32.96 11.51
N GLU A 46 20.60 32.52 11.93
CA GLU A 46 20.23 32.42 13.33
C GLU A 46 20.79 31.13 13.94
N LYS A 47 21.10 31.16 15.24
CA LYS A 47 21.47 29.99 16.03
C LYS A 47 20.39 29.65 17.05
N LYS A 48 20.12 28.35 17.21
CA LYS A 48 19.22 27.83 18.24
C LYS A 48 19.65 26.41 18.59
N ASN A 49 20.52 26.26 19.60
CA ASN A 49 20.98 24.96 20.07
C ASN A 49 21.53 25.07 21.51
N LEU A 50 21.53 23.97 22.25
CA LEU A 50 21.92 23.94 23.68
C LEU A 50 23.42 24.25 23.89
N GLN A 51 24.24 24.05 22.87
CA GLN A 51 25.69 24.23 22.89
C GLN A 51 26.11 25.67 22.55
N ASP A 52 25.15 26.52 22.17
CA ASP A 52 25.37 27.90 21.71
C ASP A 52 26.35 28.02 20.52
N LEU A 53 26.38 27.01 19.65
CA LEU A 53 27.25 26.99 18.47
C LEU A 53 26.64 27.79 17.32
N ASN A 54 27.49 28.53 16.61
CA ASN A 54 27.09 29.32 15.44
C ASN A 54 26.74 28.41 14.26
N GLY A 55 25.85 28.89 13.39
CA GLY A 55 25.51 28.21 12.14
C GLY A 55 24.70 26.93 12.30
N VAL A 56 24.07 26.68 13.46
CA VAL A 56 23.20 25.52 13.70
C VAL A 56 21.90 25.94 14.37
N TYR A 57 20.77 25.54 13.78
CA TYR A 57 19.42 25.81 14.26
C TYR A 57 18.62 24.52 14.43
N VAL A 58 18.22 24.21 15.66
CA VAL A 58 17.35 23.08 16.00
C VAL A 58 15.90 23.55 15.96
N TYR A 59 15.12 22.99 15.04
CA TYR A 59 13.79 23.50 14.72
C TYR A 59 12.74 23.10 15.76
N ASN A 60 12.54 21.80 15.94
CA ASN A 60 11.38 21.23 16.66
C ASN A 60 11.65 20.80 18.10
N VAL A 61 12.90 20.91 18.57
CA VAL A 61 13.25 20.60 19.96
C VAL A 61 13.50 21.92 20.70
N PRO A 62 12.65 22.29 21.67
CA PRO A 62 12.87 23.49 22.48
C PRO A 62 14.15 23.39 23.33
N GLU A 63 14.66 24.54 23.76
CA GLU A 63 15.85 24.57 24.60
C GLU A 63 15.62 23.79 25.90
N ARG A 64 16.50 22.83 26.18
CA ARG A 64 16.49 21.95 27.38
C ARG A 64 15.39 20.87 27.39
N GLU A 65 14.72 20.64 26.27
CA GLU A 65 13.75 19.54 26.13
C GLU A 65 14.37 18.30 25.43
N CYS A 66 13.70 17.16 25.61
CA CYS A 66 14.06 15.89 24.97
C CYS A 66 13.54 15.86 23.52
N ILE A 67 14.07 14.92 22.73
CA ILE A 67 13.52 14.66 21.40
C ILE A 67 12.14 14.04 21.62
N ASP A 68 11.14 14.56 20.90
CA ASP A 68 9.76 14.10 21.03
C ASP A 68 9.25 13.52 19.71
N ARG A 69 8.08 12.89 19.78
CA ARG A 69 7.37 12.29 18.66
C ARG A 69 6.85 13.37 17.70
N PRO A 70 6.76 13.07 16.40
CA PRO A 70 6.18 14.01 15.45
C PRO A 70 4.70 14.27 15.78
N THR A 71 4.32 15.55 15.86
CA THR A 71 2.94 15.99 16.09
C THR A 71 2.32 16.53 14.80
N ALA A 72 0.99 16.51 14.70
CA ALA A 72 0.28 17.11 13.56
C ALA A 72 0.60 18.61 13.40
N ARG A 73 0.81 19.33 14.52
CA ARG A 73 1.24 20.74 14.54
C ARG A 73 2.62 20.90 13.92
N LEU A 74 3.59 20.10 14.37
CA LEU A 74 4.94 20.12 13.81
C LEU A 74 4.94 19.89 12.29
N ILE A 75 4.17 18.92 11.80
CA ILE A 75 4.11 18.63 10.36
C ILE A 75 3.50 19.81 9.58
N LYS A 76 2.43 20.42 10.10
CA LYS A 76 1.79 21.58 9.46
C LYS A 76 2.71 22.79 9.43
N ASP A 77 3.40 23.07 10.53
CA ASP A 77 4.32 24.20 10.63
C ASP A 77 5.57 23.96 9.76
N PHE A 78 6.04 22.71 9.69
CA PHE A 78 7.19 22.32 8.87
C PHE A 78 6.86 22.31 7.36
N ASP A 79 5.64 21.94 6.95
CA ASP A 79 5.18 22.07 5.56
C ASP A 79 5.28 23.53 5.05
N LEU A 80 5.24 24.52 5.94
CA LEU A 80 5.33 25.96 5.64
C LEU A 80 6.71 26.56 5.96
N ILE A 81 7.71 25.73 6.29
CA ILE A 81 9.01 26.24 6.74
C ILE A 81 9.69 27.05 5.64
N GLU A 82 9.55 26.67 4.37
CA GLU A 82 10.19 27.36 3.24
C GLU A 82 9.81 28.84 3.15
N ASP A 83 8.54 29.16 3.36
CA ASP A 83 8.01 30.53 3.31
C ASP A 83 8.59 31.39 4.43
N SER A 84 8.82 30.79 5.59
CA SER A 84 9.35 31.47 6.79
C SER A 84 10.87 31.39 6.90
N PHE A 85 11.53 30.45 6.22
CA PHE A 85 12.92 30.08 6.46
C PHE A 85 13.87 31.25 6.29
N ILE A 86 13.76 31.97 5.16
CA ILE A 86 14.66 33.10 4.84
C ILE A 86 14.52 34.23 5.88
N LYS A 87 13.28 34.46 6.33
CA LYS A 87 12.94 35.51 7.28
C LYS A 87 13.39 35.17 8.70
N ASP A 88 13.04 33.97 9.16
CA ASP A 88 13.12 33.61 10.59
C ASP A 88 14.39 32.84 10.95
N ILE A 89 14.99 32.08 10.02
CA ILE A 89 16.22 31.29 10.25
C ILE A 89 17.39 31.86 9.43
N GLY A 90 17.17 32.11 8.14
CA GLY A 90 18.15 32.59 7.18
C GLY A 90 19.26 31.59 6.88
N SER A 91 19.88 31.74 5.71
CA SER A 91 21.09 31.00 5.32
C SER A 91 22.32 31.90 5.40
N GLN A 92 23.45 31.35 5.80
CA GLN A 92 24.77 31.94 5.63
C GLN A 92 25.44 31.34 4.38
N ASN A 93 26.08 32.18 3.57
CA ASN A 93 26.72 31.75 2.32
C ASN A 93 27.96 30.88 2.60
N GLY A 94 27.74 29.57 2.74
CA GLY A 94 28.80 28.57 2.91
C GLY A 94 29.70 28.84 4.12
N ILE A 95 30.75 28.01 4.25
CA ILE A 95 31.79 28.32 5.22
C ILE A 95 32.64 29.46 4.64
N VAL A 96 32.51 30.65 5.21
CA VAL A 96 33.27 31.83 4.77
C VAL A 96 34.76 31.51 4.85
N SER A 97 35.50 31.71 3.75
CA SER A 97 36.90 31.26 3.60
C SER A 97 37.90 31.84 4.62
N ASP A 98 37.52 32.89 5.35
CA ASP A 98 38.30 33.52 6.43
C ASP A 98 37.74 33.23 7.84
N SER A 99 36.62 32.52 7.94
CA SER A 99 36.05 32.08 9.23
C SER A 99 36.62 30.72 9.62
N ARG A 100 36.97 30.55 10.90
CA ARG A 100 37.28 29.23 11.49
C ARG A 100 36.02 28.44 11.87
N GLU A 101 34.84 28.95 11.54
CA GLU A 101 33.58 28.33 11.92
C GLU A 101 33.30 27.10 11.07
N ASN A 102 33.27 25.94 11.73
CA ASN A 102 32.91 24.68 11.10
C ASN A 102 31.45 24.36 11.43
N SER A 103 30.53 24.75 10.55
CA SER A 103 29.10 24.51 10.72
C SER A 103 28.75 23.02 10.69
N LEU A 104 29.40 22.23 9.84
CA LEU A 104 29.19 20.79 9.75
C LEU A 104 29.64 20.06 11.02
N TYR A 105 30.82 20.38 11.54
CA TYR A 105 31.28 19.90 12.84
C TYR A 105 30.31 20.29 13.96
N SER A 106 29.86 21.55 13.94
CA SER A 106 28.92 22.06 14.94
C SER A 106 27.59 21.31 14.88
N ALA A 107 27.08 21.04 13.68
CA ALA A 107 25.85 20.29 13.46
C ALA A 107 25.97 18.85 13.98
N LEU A 108 27.08 18.16 13.67
CA LEU A 108 27.35 16.82 14.18
C LEU A 108 27.43 16.81 15.71
N TRP A 109 28.07 17.81 16.32
CA TRP A 109 28.15 17.91 17.77
C TRP A 109 26.78 18.14 18.41
N VAL A 110 25.97 19.05 17.87
CA VAL A 110 24.60 19.30 18.33
C VAL A 110 23.76 18.04 18.20
N ALA A 111 23.78 17.38 17.03
CA ALA A 111 23.02 16.15 16.78
C ALA A 111 23.45 15.00 17.71
N GLN A 112 24.76 14.78 17.87
CA GLN A 112 25.31 13.80 18.82
C GLN A 112 24.83 14.07 20.25
N ALA A 113 24.84 15.32 20.68
CA ALA A 113 24.42 15.69 22.02
C ALA A 113 22.91 15.54 22.23
N LEU A 114 22.09 15.89 21.23
CA LEU A 114 20.65 15.67 21.21
C LEU A 114 20.33 14.18 21.32
N LEU A 115 20.93 13.33 20.49
CA LEU A 115 20.72 11.89 20.53
C LEU A 115 21.27 11.22 21.80
N ARG A 116 22.25 11.82 22.47
CA ARG A 116 22.79 11.25 23.72
C ARG A 116 21.96 11.62 24.95
N LYS A 117 21.54 12.88 25.05
CA LYS A 117 20.82 13.41 26.23
C LYS A 117 19.30 13.41 26.07
N GLY A 118 18.82 13.56 24.84
CA GLY A 118 17.42 13.78 24.51
C GLY A 118 16.65 12.54 24.07
N SER A 119 17.28 11.36 23.95
CA SER A 119 16.58 10.12 23.59
C SER A 119 16.85 8.98 24.58
N SER A 120 16.00 7.95 24.52
CA SER A 120 16.14 6.74 25.35
C SER A 120 17.48 6.03 25.15
N LYS A 121 18.02 5.45 26.23
CA LYS A 121 19.28 4.69 26.20
C LYS A 121 19.22 3.42 25.35
N THR A 122 18.02 2.87 25.14
CA THR A 122 17.78 1.64 24.37
C THR A 122 17.32 1.91 22.93
N ALA A 123 17.19 3.18 22.54
CA ALA A 123 16.79 3.55 21.19
C ALA A 123 17.94 3.33 20.20
N ASP A 124 17.58 2.92 18.98
CA ASP A 124 18.48 3.00 17.83
C ASP A 124 18.63 4.46 17.41
N LYS A 125 19.87 4.93 17.18
CA LYS A 125 20.18 6.35 17.02
C LYS A 125 20.76 6.59 15.65
N ARG A 126 20.12 7.47 14.88
CA ARG A 126 20.50 7.74 13.49
C ARG A 126 20.47 9.22 13.18
N ILE A 127 21.42 9.67 12.36
CA ILE A 127 21.49 11.02 11.81
C ILE A 127 21.36 10.88 10.29
N PHE A 128 20.31 11.48 9.72
CA PHE A 128 20.15 11.60 8.27
C PHE A 128 20.69 12.96 7.81
N LEU A 129 21.71 12.95 6.94
CA LEU A 129 22.36 14.16 6.44
C LEU A 129 21.94 14.42 5.00
N PHE A 130 21.12 15.46 4.79
CA PHE A 130 20.75 15.96 3.47
C PHE A 130 21.73 17.04 3.03
N THR A 131 22.32 16.89 1.84
CA THR A 131 23.26 17.87 1.30
C THR A 131 23.42 17.72 -0.21
N ASN A 132 23.60 18.83 -0.91
CA ASN A 132 23.99 18.86 -2.33
C ASN A 132 25.47 19.26 -2.54
N GLU A 133 26.21 19.50 -1.46
CA GLU A 133 27.63 19.87 -1.49
C GLU A 133 28.50 18.64 -1.22
N ASP A 134 29.34 18.26 -2.20
CA ASP A 134 30.17 17.05 -2.20
C ASP A 134 31.56 17.26 -1.55
N ASP A 135 32.08 18.48 -1.54
CA ASP A 135 33.31 18.85 -0.81
C ASP A 135 33.09 20.09 0.06
N PRO A 136 32.56 19.91 1.30
CA PRO A 136 32.22 21.02 2.20
C PRO A 136 33.36 22.00 2.51
N PHE A 137 34.62 21.54 2.37
CA PHE A 137 35.81 22.33 2.67
C PHE A 137 36.63 22.67 1.41
N GLY A 138 36.11 22.38 0.20
CA GLY A 138 36.86 22.48 -1.06
C GLY A 138 37.35 23.88 -1.42
N SER A 139 36.63 24.91 -1.00
CA SER A 139 36.96 26.32 -1.25
C SER A 139 37.99 26.92 -0.29
N MET A 140 38.46 26.16 0.71
CA MET A 140 39.37 26.64 1.75
C MET A 140 40.85 26.49 1.39
N ARG A 141 41.70 27.25 2.09
CA ARG A 141 43.16 27.04 2.04
C ARG A 141 43.50 25.64 2.55
N ILE A 142 44.48 25.00 1.90
CA ILE A 142 44.88 23.60 2.14
C ILE A 142 45.09 23.29 3.62
N SER A 143 45.84 24.13 4.34
CA SER A 143 46.14 23.90 5.77
C SER A 143 44.90 23.97 6.68
N VAL A 144 43.94 24.84 6.36
CA VAL A 144 42.69 24.98 7.12
C VAL A 144 41.74 23.84 6.76
N LYS A 145 41.68 23.46 5.47
CA LYS A 145 40.92 22.31 4.98
C LYS A 145 41.33 21.03 5.68
N GLU A 146 42.62 20.72 5.75
CA GLU A 146 43.11 19.49 6.40
C GLU A 146 42.72 19.41 7.89
N ASP A 147 42.85 20.52 8.63
CA ASP A 147 42.51 20.57 10.04
C ASP A 147 40.98 20.46 10.27
N MET A 148 40.18 21.17 9.48
CA MET A 148 38.72 21.11 9.55
C MET A 148 38.17 19.74 9.14
N THR A 149 38.71 19.14 8.08
CA THR A 149 38.37 17.77 7.67
C THR A 149 38.70 16.80 8.80
N ARG A 150 39.94 16.81 9.32
CA ARG A 150 40.36 15.91 10.39
C ARG A 150 39.48 16.02 11.64
N THR A 151 39.20 17.24 12.10
CA THR A 151 38.37 17.46 13.30
C THR A 151 36.92 17.04 13.09
N THR A 152 36.36 17.24 11.90
CA THR A 152 35.00 16.80 11.54
C THR A 152 34.90 15.29 11.46
N LEU A 153 35.84 14.63 10.80
CA LEU A 153 35.89 13.17 10.69
C LEU A 153 36.08 12.51 12.06
N GLN A 154 36.96 13.06 12.91
CA GLN A 154 37.12 12.57 14.28
C GLN A 154 35.80 12.67 15.05
N ARG A 155 35.07 13.78 14.91
CA ARG A 155 33.77 13.97 15.57
C ARG A 155 32.71 12.97 15.08
N ALA A 156 32.68 12.68 13.77
CA ALA A 156 31.79 11.67 13.21
C ALA A 156 32.12 10.27 13.75
N LYS A 157 33.40 9.92 13.80
CA LYS A 157 33.87 8.67 14.42
C LYS A 157 33.47 8.57 15.89
N ASP A 158 33.66 9.64 16.67
CA ASP A 158 33.24 9.68 18.07
C ASP A 158 31.72 9.50 18.22
N ALA A 159 30.91 9.91 17.24
CA ALA A 159 29.47 9.66 17.25
C ALA A 159 29.15 8.20 16.93
N GLN A 160 29.82 7.61 15.95
CA GLN A 160 29.69 6.19 15.59
C GLN A 160 30.12 5.25 16.71
N ASP A 161 31.23 5.57 17.41
CA ASP A 161 31.70 4.83 18.58
C ASP A 161 30.69 4.86 19.76
N LEU A 162 29.79 5.84 19.78
CA LEU A 162 28.66 5.91 20.72
C LEU A 162 27.41 5.16 20.21
N GLY A 163 27.51 4.44 19.09
CA GLY A 163 26.40 3.70 18.47
C GLY A 163 25.41 4.58 17.70
N ILE A 164 25.84 5.76 17.22
CA ILE A 164 25.01 6.62 16.36
C ILE A 164 25.37 6.35 14.90
N SER A 165 24.40 5.87 14.11
CA SER A 165 24.56 5.73 12.66
C SER A 165 24.44 7.09 11.97
N ILE A 166 25.27 7.35 10.97
CA ILE A 166 25.20 8.55 10.13
C ILE A 166 24.90 8.08 8.69
N GLU A 167 23.75 8.46 8.16
CA GLU A 167 23.28 8.09 6.82
C GLU A 167 23.25 9.33 5.94
N LEU A 168 23.94 9.29 4.79
CA LEU A 168 24.01 10.39 3.82
C LEU A 168 22.89 10.27 2.79
N LEU A 169 22.16 11.37 2.57
CA LEU A 169 21.14 11.52 1.53
C LEU A 169 21.59 12.62 0.55
N PRO A 170 22.39 12.27 -0.47
CA PRO A 170 22.95 13.23 -1.40
C PRO A 170 21.88 13.72 -2.38
N LEU A 171 21.80 15.05 -2.55
CA LEU A 171 20.89 15.71 -3.47
C LEU A 171 21.66 16.04 -4.75
N SER A 172 21.53 15.20 -5.78
CA SER A 172 22.25 15.33 -7.05
C SER A 172 21.50 16.22 -8.05
N GLN A 173 22.25 16.97 -8.86
CA GLN A 173 21.70 17.68 -10.01
C GLN A 173 21.64 16.76 -11.23
N HIS A 174 20.75 17.05 -12.19
CA HIS A 174 20.66 16.28 -13.45
C HIS A 174 21.97 16.28 -14.26
N ASP A 175 22.83 17.30 -14.09
CA ASP A 175 24.09 17.48 -14.85
C ASP A 175 25.37 17.26 -14.02
N LYS A 176 25.29 17.13 -12.69
CA LYS A 176 26.47 16.92 -11.81
C LYS A 176 26.25 15.75 -10.86
N GLN A 177 27.09 14.73 -10.99
CA GLN A 177 27.07 13.55 -10.13
C GLN A 177 27.71 13.90 -8.77
N PHE A 178 27.01 13.64 -7.66
CA PHE A 178 27.49 13.88 -6.31
C PHE A 178 28.65 12.93 -5.97
N ASN A 179 29.84 13.46 -5.66
CA ASN A 179 31.02 12.64 -5.40
C ASN A 179 31.25 12.38 -3.91
N ILE A 180 30.76 11.24 -3.44
CA ILE A 180 30.86 10.79 -2.04
C ILE A 180 32.32 10.56 -1.61
N SER A 181 33.20 10.20 -2.56
CA SER A 181 34.60 9.85 -2.28
C SER A 181 35.47 11.04 -1.88
N LEU A 182 35.00 12.28 -2.07
CA LEU A 182 35.77 13.48 -1.74
C LEU A 182 35.89 13.72 -0.23
N PHE A 183 34.81 13.42 0.51
CA PHE A 183 34.72 13.74 1.93
C PHE A 183 33.83 12.76 2.69
N TYR A 184 32.62 12.51 2.19
CA TYR A 184 31.62 11.79 2.97
C TYR A 184 31.93 10.30 3.16
N LYS A 185 32.65 9.65 2.25
CA LYS A 185 33.12 8.26 2.43
C LYS A 185 33.70 8.04 3.82
N ASP A 186 34.64 8.90 4.21
CA ASP A 186 35.35 8.79 5.47
C ASP A 186 34.45 9.23 6.65
N LEU A 187 33.50 10.14 6.40
CA LEU A 187 32.55 10.62 7.41
C LEU A 187 31.56 9.52 7.84
N ILE A 188 31.04 8.75 6.89
CA ILE A 188 30.11 7.64 7.17
C ILE A 188 30.83 6.31 7.41
N GLY A 189 32.15 6.27 7.27
CA GLY A 189 32.97 5.10 7.58
C GLY A 189 32.85 3.95 6.57
N LEU A 190 32.55 4.26 5.30
CA LEU A 190 32.43 3.24 4.25
C LEU A 190 33.80 2.69 3.86
N ASN A 191 33.89 1.36 3.81
CA ASN A 191 35.06 0.67 3.24
C ASN A 191 35.11 0.82 1.71
N SER A 192 36.27 0.60 1.09
CA SER A 192 36.43 0.68 -0.38
C SER A 192 35.45 -0.21 -1.15
N ASP A 193 35.08 -1.34 -0.57
CA ASP A 193 34.23 -2.35 -1.19
C ASP A 193 32.73 -2.00 -1.05
N GLU A 194 32.37 -1.27 0.03
CA GLU A 194 31.02 -0.80 0.33
C GLU A 194 30.65 0.46 -0.50
N LEU A 195 31.63 1.24 -0.94
CA LEU A 195 31.41 2.39 -1.83
C LEU A 195 30.75 2.01 -3.16
N THR A 196 31.18 0.89 -3.74
CA THR A 196 30.63 0.34 -4.98
C THR A 196 29.20 -0.16 -4.82
N GLU A 197 28.78 -0.48 -3.59
CA GLU A 197 27.39 -0.82 -3.24
C GLU A 197 26.57 0.44 -2.91
N PHE A 198 27.18 1.46 -2.28
CA PHE A 198 26.50 2.70 -1.94
C PHE A 198 26.11 3.52 -3.18
N MET A 199 26.93 3.55 -4.24
CA MET A 199 26.63 4.25 -5.49
C MET A 199 25.37 3.75 -6.22
N PRO A 200 25.09 2.42 -6.28
CA PRO A 200 23.78 1.91 -6.69
C PRO A 200 22.69 1.99 -5.61
N SER A 201 23.03 2.08 -4.31
CA SER A 201 22.08 2.11 -3.18
C SER A 201 21.56 3.48 -2.74
N VAL A 202 22.16 4.60 -3.17
CA VAL A 202 21.56 5.95 -2.96
C VAL A 202 20.17 6.05 -3.63
N GLY A 203 19.87 5.15 -4.57
CA GLY A 203 18.53 4.97 -5.13
C GLY A 203 17.57 4.10 -4.30
N GLN A 204 18.01 3.34 -3.28
CA GLN A 204 17.15 2.42 -2.52
C GLN A 204 17.57 2.21 -1.06
N ASN A 205 16.72 2.69 -0.14
CA ASN A 205 16.65 2.39 1.31
C ASN A 205 17.14 0.98 1.70
N GLN A 206 18.00 0.88 2.72
CA GLN A 206 18.33 -0.41 3.34
C GLN A 206 18.24 -0.28 4.87
N ASN A 207 17.24 -0.84 5.58
CA ASN A 207 16.75 -2.23 5.56
C ASN A 207 17.90 -3.24 5.50
N ILE A 208 18.07 -4.00 6.59
CA ILE A 208 19.01 -5.12 6.76
C ILE A 208 19.10 -5.91 5.45
N MET A 209 20.21 -5.77 4.72
CA MET A 209 20.40 -6.52 3.49
C MET A 209 21.07 -7.86 3.83
N PHE A 210 20.27 -8.89 3.66
CA PHE A 210 20.78 -10.19 3.29
C PHE A 210 20.97 -10.18 1.77
N THR A 211 22.06 -10.72 1.25
CA THR A 211 22.19 -10.91 -0.19
C THR A 211 21.04 -11.79 -0.71
N ALA A 212 20.64 -11.61 -1.97
CA ALA A 212 19.61 -12.46 -2.58
C ALA A 212 20.00 -13.95 -2.51
N ALA A 213 21.31 -14.25 -2.54
CA ALA A 213 21.86 -15.57 -2.33
C ALA A 213 21.64 -16.07 -0.88
N GLU A 214 21.93 -15.26 0.13
CA GLU A 214 21.74 -15.62 1.55
C GLU A 214 20.27 -15.78 1.92
N LEU A 215 19.37 -14.89 1.49
CA LEU A 215 17.92 -15.07 1.69
C LEU A 215 17.40 -16.33 1.01
N SER A 216 17.91 -16.61 -0.19
CA SER A 216 17.54 -17.82 -0.92
C SER A 216 18.04 -19.07 -0.22
N GLN A 217 19.22 -19.03 0.43
CA GLN A 217 19.78 -20.15 1.18
C GLN A 217 19.02 -20.40 2.50
N VAL A 218 18.71 -19.35 3.27
CA VAL A 218 17.96 -19.47 4.54
C VAL A 218 16.53 -19.98 4.32
N LYS A 219 15.91 -19.68 3.16
CA LYS A 219 14.56 -20.15 2.81
C LYS A 219 14.53 -21.50 2.09
N LYS A 220 15.68 -22.09 1.73
CA LYS A 220 15.75 -23.32 0.92
C LYS A 220 15.59 -24.57 1.78
N ILE A 221 14.34 -25.02 1.94
CA ILE A 221 14.03 -26.31 2.61
C ILE A 221 13.74 -27.42 1.58
N SER A 222 13.44 -27.09 0.32
CA SER A 222 13.20 -28.09 -0.73
C SER A 222 13.47 -27.55 -2.13
N THR A 223 13.82 -28.44 -3.06
CA THR A 223 14.26 -28.13 -4.43
C THR A 223 13.17 -28.29 -5.49
N GLY A 224 11.89 -28.41 -5.11
CA GLY A 224 10.81 -28.68 -6.07
C GLY A 224 9.56 -27.82 -5.86
N HIS A 225 9.11 -27.12 -6.92
CA HIS A 225 7.95 -26.22 -6.91
C HIS A 225 6.64 -26.91 -6.48
N LEU A 226 6.41 -28.16 -6.89
CA LEU A 226 5.25 -28.97 -6.52
C LEU A 226 5.66 -30.45 -6.40
N ARG A 227 5.51 -31.05 -5.23
CA ARG A 227 5.83 -32.47 -4.97
C ARG A 227 4.62 -33.20 -4.43
N LEU A 228 4.12 -34.18 -5.18
CA LEU A 228 3.02 -35.04 -4.75
C LEU A 228 3.47 -35.90 -3.54
N LEU A 229 2.66 -35.91 -2.49
CA LEU A 229 2.86 -36.75 -1.31
C LEU A 229 1.95 -37.98 -1.30
N GLY A 230 0.73 -37.84 -1.81
CA GLY A 230 -0.24 -38.94 -1.86
C GLY A 230 -1.66 -38.46 -2.13
N PHE A 231 -2.64 -39.33 -1.87
CA PHE A 231 -4.06 -39.05 -2.12
C PHE A 231 -4.89 -39.29 -0.85
N LYS A 232 -5.83 -38.39 -0.56
CA LYS A 232 -6.80 -38.52 0.54
C LYS A 232 -8.24 -38.43 0.02
N PRO A 233 -9.22 -39.06 0.70
CA PRO A 233 -10.64 -38.91 0.36
C PRO A 233 -11.10 -37.46 0.50
N LEU A 234 -11.97 -37.00 -0.39
CA LEU A 234 -12.48 -35.61 -0.37
C LEU A 234 -13.21 -35.26 0.95
N SER A 235 -13.79 -36.25 1.64
CA SER A 235 -14.45 -36.08 2.94
C SER A 235 -13.53 -35.55 4.05
N CYS A 236 -12.22 -35.74 3.92
CA CYS A 236 -11.22 -35.24 4.87
C CYS A 236 -10.86 -33.76 4.64
N LEU A 237 -11.25 -33.17 3.52
CA LEU A 237 -11.06 -31.77 3.23
C LEU A 237 -12.31 -31.00 3.67
N LYS A 238 -12.11 -29.95 4.47
CA LYS A 238 -13.18 -29.12 5.03
C LYS A 238 -12.96 -27.68 4.61
N ASP A 239 -14.04 -26.94 4.42
CA ASP A 239 -13.98 -25.56 3.89
C ASP A 239 -13.16 -24.63 4.79
N TYR A 240 -13.21 -24.84 6.11
CA TYR A 240 -12.44 -24.08 7.09
C TYR A 240 -10.93 -24.40 7.11
N HIS A 241 -10.47 -25.42 6.39
CA HIS A 241 -9.03 -25.65 6.19
C HIS A 241 -8.42 -24.68 5.15
N ASN A 242 -9.25 -23.90 4.45
CA ASN A 242 -8.78 -22.97 3.45
C ASN A 242 -8.20 -21.70 4.08
N MET A 243 -6.88 -21.50 3.95
CA MET A 243 -6.18 -20.37 4.54
C MET A 243 -5.94 -19.22 3.55
N LYS A 244 -6.02 -19.48 2.24
CA LYS A 244 -5.67 -18.53 1.17
C LYS A 244 -6.51 -18.76 -0.09
N PRO A 245 -6.61 -17.78 -1.00
CA PRO A 245 -7.25 -18.01 -2.31
C PRO A 245 -6.61 -19.18 -3.06
N SER A 246 -7.44 -20.05 -3.62
CA SER A 246 -7.00 -21.24 -4.35
C SER A 246 -6.35 -20.88 -5.68
N THR A 247 -5.29 -21.59 -6.06
CA THR A 247 -4.60 -21.42 -7.35
C THR A 247 -5.03 -22.51 -8.33
N PHE A 248 -5.17 -22.15 -9.59
CA PHE A 248 -5.53 -23.08 -10.66
C PHE A 248 -4.29 -23.72 -11.28
N LEU A 249 -4.27 -25.04 -11.40
CA LEU A 249 -3.20 -25.82 -12.03
C LEU A 249 -3.65 -26.30 -13.41
N TYR A 250 -2.86 -26.02 -14.45
CA TYR A 250 -3.13 -26.43 -15.82
C TYR A 250 -1.91 -27.12 -16.43
N PRO A 251 -2.08 -28.23 -17.17
CA PRO A 251 -0.94 -28.95 -17.75
C PRO A 251 -0.29 -28.15 -18.89
N SER A 252 1.03 -28.33 -19.03
CA SER A 252 1.80 -27.80 -20.16
C SER A 252 2.77 -28.86 -20.66
N ASP A 253 2.75 -29.11 -21.98
CA ASP A 253 3.70 -30.02 -22.64
C ASP A 253 4.98 -29.29 -23.11
N LYS A 254 5.14 -28.01 -22.76
CA LYS A 254 6.30 -27.19 -23.19
C LYS A 254 7.63 -27.70 -22.64
N GLU A 255 7.64 -28.16 -21.39
CA GLU A 255 8.86 -28.66 -20.73
C GLU A 255 8.98 -30.18 -20.79
N VAL A 256 7.86 -30.89 -20.64
CA VAL A 256 7.82 -32.35 -20.65
C VAL A 256 6.65 -32.83 -21.50
N ILE A 257 6.97 -33.42 -22.65
CA ILE A 257 6.00 -33.97 -23.61
C ILE A 257 5.21 -35.12 -22.95
N GLY A 258 3.88 -35.10 -23.08
CA GLY A 258 3.00 -36.12 -22.50
C GLY A 258 2.43 -35.78 -21.12
N SER A 259 2.82 -34.63 -20.54
CA SER A 259 2.30 -34.13 -19.26
C SER A 259 0.79 -33.94 -19.27
N THR A 260 0.22 -33.46 -20.38
CA THR A 260 -1.22 -33.26 -20.56
C THR A 260 -1.97 -34.59 -20.50
N ARG A 261 -1.45 -35.64 -21.14
CA ARG A 261 -2.06 -36.98 -21.10
C ARG A 261 -2.01 -37.57 -19.69
N ALA A 262 -0.87 -37.46 -19.01
CA ALA A 262 -0.72 -37.92 -17.63
C ALA A 262 -1.63 -37.14 -16.67
N PHE A 263 -1.72 -35.82 -16.82
CA PHE A 263 -2.60 -34.96 -16.04
C PHE A 263 -4.07 -35.32 -16.22
N ILE A 264 -4.53 -35.52 -17.47
CA ILE A 264 -5.91 -35.92 -17.76
C ILE A 264 -6.24 -37.28 -17.14
N ALA A 265 -5.33 -38.25 -17.24
CA ALA A 265 -5.52 -39.57 -16.64
C ALA A 265 -5.62 -39.47 -15.11
N LEU A 266 -4.75 -38.68 -14.49
CA LEU A 266 -4.76 -38.44 -13.05
C LEU A 266 -6.04 -37.71 -12.60
N HIS A 267 -6.40 -36.64 -13.30
CA HIS A 267 -7.60 -35.83 -13.04
C HIS A 267 -8.87 -36.69 -13.09
N ARG A 268 -9.04 -37.49 -14.15
CA ARG A 268 -10.19 -38.41 -14.28
C ARG A 268 -10.24 -39.45 -13.16
N SER A 269 -9.09 -40.02 -12.80
CA SER A 269 -9.00 -41.03 -11.73
C SER A 269 -9.33 -40.42 -10.37
N MET A 270 -8.89 -39.19 -10.10
CA MET A 270 -9.19 -38.47 -8.86
C MET A 270 -10.68 -38.18 -8.71
N ILE A 271 -11.35 -37.79 -9.80
CA ILE A 271 -12.81 -37.57 -9.82
C ILE A 271 -13.55 -38.89 -9.59
N GLN A 272 -13.21 -39.93 -10.35
CA GLN A 272 -13.87 -41.24 -10.26
C GLN A 272 -13.76 -41.85 -8.87
N LEU A 273 -12.62 -41.67 -8.21
CA LEU A 273 -12.36 -42.23 -6.88
C LEU A 273 -12.75 -41.28 -5.73
N GLY A 274 -13.21 -40.06 -6.02
CA GLY A 274 -13.56 -39.06 -5.01
C GLY A 274 -12.38 -38.67 -4.11
N ARG A 275 -11.17 -38.55 -4.68
CA ARG A 275 -9.93 -38.28 -3.94
C ARG A 275 -9.27 -36.99 -4.40
N PHE A 276 -8.64 -36.31 -3.46
CA PHE A 276 -7.77 -35.16 -3.73
C PHE A 276 -6.30 -35.55 -3.51
N ALA A 277 -5.39 -34.88 -4.22
CA ALA A 277 -3.96 -35.09 -4.06
C ALA A 277 -3.40 -34.15 -2.99
N VAL A 278 -2.60 -34.68 -2.07
CA VAL A 278 -1.84 -33.90 -1.09
C VAL A 278 -0.46 -33.67 -1.68
N ALA A 279 0.00 -32.43 -1.72
CA ALA A 279 1.30 -32.08 -2.26
C ALA A 279 2.00 -31.02 -1.39
N PHE A 280 3.33 -30.99 -1.42
CA PHE A 280 4.09 -29.82 -1.02
C PHE A 280 4.16 -28.85 -2.19
N TYR A 281 3.89 -27.58 -1.92
CA TYR A 281 4.07 -26.47 -2.83
C TYR A 281 5.02 -25.46 -2.21
N GLY A 282 6.13 -25.17 -2.86
CA GLY A 282 7.12 -24.20 -2.37
C GLY A 282 8.45 -24.29 -3.11
N GLY A 283 8.92 -23.17 -3.67
CA GLY A 283 10.25 -23.04 -4.25
C GLY A 283 11.19 -22.22 -3.36
N THR A 284 10.92 -20.91 -3.25
CA THR A 284 11.71 -19.93 -2.50
C THR A 284 11.07 -19.48 -1.18
N THR A 285 9.91 -20.05 -0.85
CA THR A 285 9.15 -19.79 0.38
C THR A 285 9.01 -21.09 1.19
N PRO A 286 8.79 -21.03 2.52
CA PRO A 286 8.64 -22.24 3.33
C PRO A 286 7.57 -23.17 2.75
N PRO A 287 7.86 -24.47 2.62
CA PRO A 287 7.00 -25.42 1.92
C PRO A 287 5.63 -25.48 2.58
N ARG A 288 4.57 -25.35 1.78
CA ARG A 288 3.18 -25.42 2.24
C ARG A 288 2.58 -26.74 1.82
N LEU A 289 1.77 -27.30 2.69
CA LEU A 289 0.91 -28.42 2.35
C LEU A 289 -0.30 -27.89 1.57
N VAL A 290 -0.51 -28.41 0.36
CA VAL A 290 -1.64 -28.03 -0.50
C VAL A 290 -2.48 -29.24 -0.88
N ALA A 291 -3.78 -29.00 -1.07
CA ALA A 291 -4.73 -29.97 -1.58
C ALA A 291 -5.05 -29.65 -3.04
N LEU A 292 -4.70 -30.56 -3.95
CA LEU A 292 -5.04 -30.49 -5.36
C LEU A 292 -6.41 -31.15 -5.56
N ILE A 293 -7.41 -30.33 -5.90
CA ILE A 293 -8.78 -30.75 -6.13
C ILE A 293 -9.02 -30.83 -7.63
N ALA A 294 -9.54 -31.97 -8.11
CA ALA A 294 -9.89 -32.13 -9.51
C ALA A 294 -11.23 -31.43 -9.79
N GLN A 295 -11.18 -30.29 -10.49
CA GLN A 295 -12.37 -29.54 -10.87
C GLN A 295 -12.92 -30.06 -12.21
N LEU A 296 -14.23 -30.34 -12.25
CA LEU A 296 -14.92 -30.65 -13.51
C LEU A 296 -15.08 -29.35 -14.29
N HIS A 297 -14.54 -29.30 -15.52
CA HIS A 297 -15.00 -28.29 -16.46
C HIS A 297 -16.43 -28.69 -16.84
N SER A 298 -17.36 -27.73 -16.79
CA SER A 298 -18.70 -27.73 -17.42
C SER A 298 -19.20 -29.06 -18.01
N LYS A 299 -20.44 -29.45 -17.64
CA LYS A 299 -21.20 -30.59 -18.16
C LYS A 299 -20.72 -31.07 -19.55
N PRO A 300 -20.34 -32.35 -19.72
CA PRO A 300 -19.93 -32.87 -21.02
C PRO A 300 -21.05 -32.63 -22.03
N GLY A 301 -20.83 -31.77 -23.02
CA GLY A 301 -21.79 -31.47 -24.09
C GLY A 301 -22.05 -29.97 -24.38
N VAL A 302 -21.65 -29.04 -23.52
CA VAL A 302 -21.79 -27.60 -23.80
C VAL A 302 -20.41 -27.00 -24.10
N ALA A 303 -20.14 -26.75 -25.38
CA ALA A 303 -18.96 -26.00 -25.79
C ALA A 303 -19.04 -24.59 -25.17
N ALA A 304 -17.97 -24.15 -24.51
CA ALA A 304 -17.89 -22.77 -24.04
C ALA A 304 -18.06 -21.83 -25.26
N PRO A 305 -18.94 -20.81 -25.17
CA PRO A 305 -19.09 -19.86 -26.26
C PRO A 305 -17.74 -19.20 -26.53
N ARG A 306 -17.25 -19.33 -27.77
CA ARG A 306 -15.99 -18.72 -28.20
C ARG A 306 -16.31 -17.41 -28.91
N ALA A 307 -15.56 -16.37 -28.57
CA ALA A 307 -15.62 -15.09 -29.26
C ALA A 307 -15.11 -15.24 -30.70
N SER A 308 -15.65 -14.45 -31.63
CA SER A 308 -15.17 -14.37 -33.00
C SER A 308 -13.85 -13.59 -33.09
N ASP A 309 -13.09 -13.79 -34.17
CA ASP A 309 -11.84 -13.06 -34.41
C ASP A 309 -12.06 -11.54 -34.50
N GLU A 310 -13.25 -11.10 -34.94
CA GLU A 310 -13.61 -9.68 -34.96
C GLU A 310 -13.84 -9.11 -33.56
N GLN A 311 -14.52 -9.87 -32.69
CA GLN A 311 -14.72 -9.50 -31.29
C GLN A 311 -13.38 -9.42 -30.55
N LEU A 312 -12.46 -10.34 -30.83
CA LEU A 312 -11.10 -10.34 -30.27
C LEU A 312 -10.27 -9.14 -30.74
N LYS A 313 -10.35 -8.76 -32.02
CA LYS A 313 -9.67 -7.56 -32.55
C LYS A 313 -10.19 -6.28 -31.92
N LYS A 314 -11.51 -6.14 -31.78
CA LYS A 314 -12.14 -4.97 -31.14
C LYS A 314 -11.82 -4.88 -29.64
N ALA A 315 -11.84 -6.01 -28.93
CA ALA A 315 -11.40 -6.08 -27.54
C ALA A 315 -9.91 -5.69 -27.39
N SER A 316 -9.05 -6.19 -28.28
CA SER A 316 -7.62 -5.86 -28.27
C SER A 316 -7.37 -4.37 -28.53
N ALA A 317 -8.16 -3.74 -29.41
CA ALA A 317 -8.08 -2.31 -29.67
C ALA A 317 -8.50 -1.47 -28.44
N LEU A 318 -9.56 -1.90 -27.73
CA LEU A 318 -9.99 -1.26 -26.48
C LEU A 318 -8.92 -1.39 -25.38
N MET A 319 -8.36 -2.58 -25.19
CA MET A 319 -7.31 -2.82 -24.19
C MET A 319 -6.08 -1.93 -24.41
N ARG A 320 -5.63 -1.76 -25.66
CA ARG A 320 -4.50 -0.86 -25.99
C ARG A 320 -4.78 0.61 -25.68
N ARG A 321 -6.05 1.04 -25.71
CA ARG A 321 -6.45 2.42 -25.41
C ARG A 321 -6.53 2.68 -23.90
N LEU A 322 -6.80 1.64 -23.12
CA LEU A 322 -6.90 1.67 -21.66
C LEU A 322 -5.63 1.12 -20.96
N GLU A 323 -4.57 0.92 -21.71
CA GLU A 323 -3.31 0.39 -21.19
C GLU A 323 -2.63 1.41 -20.27
N LEU A 324 -2.38 0.99 -19.03
CA LEU A 324 -1.61 1.77 -18.05
C LEU A 324 -0.12 1.52 -18.31
N LYS A 325 0.53 2.45 -19.01
CA LYS A 325 1.93 2.30 -19.45
C LYS A 325 2.95 2.21 -18.30
N ASP A 326 2.69 2.91 -17.20
CA ASP A 326 3.62 3.04 -16.06
C ASP A 326 2.94 2.67 -14.73
N PHE A 327 2.20 1.56 -14.69
CA PHE A 327 1.52 1.13 -13.47
C PHE A 327 2.51 0.73 -12.36
N SER A 328 2.44 1.43 -11.22
CA SER A 328 3.05 1.01 -9.98
C SER A 328 2.01 0.88 -8.88
N VAL A 329 2.12 -0.17 -8.07
CA VAL A 329 1.25 -0.40 -6.91
C VAL A 329 1.35 0.74 -5.88
N SER A 330 2.46 1.49 -5.87
CA SER A 330 2.68 2.62 -4.96
C SER A 330 1.95 3.91 -5.38
N GLN A 331 1.32 3.95 -6.56
CA GLN A 331 0.62 5.13 -7.07
C GLN A 331 -0.77 5.34 -6.46
N PHE A 332 -1.31 4.34 -5.76
CA PHE A 332 -2.65 4.38 -5.20
C PHE A 332 -2.59 4.34 -3.67
N ALA A 333 -3.01 5.44 -3.03
CA ALA A 333 -3.20 5.46 -1.59
C ALA A 333 -4.51 4.77 -1.18
N ASN A 334 -4.55 4.18 0.02
CA ASN A 334 -5.80 3.64 0.57
C ASN A 334 -6.72 4.81 1.01
N PRO A 335 -7.89 5.03 0.36
CA PRO A 335 -8.74 6.20 0.64
C PRO A 335 -9.28 6.21 2.07
N ALA A 336 -9.58 5.04 2.64
CA ALA A 336 -10.08 4.93 4.00
C ALA A 336 -9.03 5.33 5.04
N LEU A 337 -7.77 4.94 4.82
CA LEU A 337 -6.66 5.36 5.69
C LEU A 337 -6.38 6.85 5.53
N GLN A 338 -6.33 7.37 4.30
CA GLN A 338 -6.13 8.80 4.06
C GLN A 338 -7.21 9.64 4.77
N ARG A 339 -8.49 9.24 4.64
CA ARG A 339 -9.60 9.90 5.33
C ARG A 339 -9.49 9.81 6.84
N HIS A 340 -9.10 8.66 7.38
CA HIS A 340 -8.93 8.49 8.83
C HIS A 340 -7.87 9.44 9.40
N TYR A 341 -6.69 9.53 8.76
CA TYR A 341 -5.63 10.42 9.21
C TYR A 341 -5.94 11.89 8.95
N ALA A 342 -6.66 12.23 7.87
CA ALA A 342 -7.14 13.59 7.65
C ALA A 342 -8.09 14.06 8.76
N ILE A 343 -9.00 13.19 9.23
CA ILE A 343 -9.88 13.48 10.36
C ILE A 343 -9.08 13.64 11.66
N LEU A 344 -8.14 12.74 11.94
CA LEU A 344 -7.29 12.84 13.13
C LEU A 344 -6.45 14.13 13.13
N GLN A 345 -5.93 14.52 11.97
CA GLN A 345 -5.21 15.78 11.80
C GLN A 345 -6.10 16.99 12.09
N ALA A 346 -7.31 17.02 11.55
CA ALA A 346 -8.25 18.11 11.81
C ALA A 346 -8.61 18.23 13.30
N ILE A 347 -8.87 17.10 13.97
CA ILE A 347 -9.13 17.06 15.42
C ILE A 347 -7.91 17.54 16.22
N ALA A 348 -6.69 17.12 15.84
CA ALA A 348 -5.47 17.50 16.56
C ALA A 348 -5.09 18.98 16.39
N LEU A 349 -5.58 19.61 15.33
CA LEU A 349 -5.31 21.01 14.98
C LEU A 349 -6.47 21.96 15.29
N ASP A 350 -7.58 21.44 15.86
CA ASP A 350 -8.83 22.19 16.07
C ASP A 350 -9.31 22.88 14.78
N GLU A 351 -9.19 22.21 13.62
CA GLU A 351 -9.68 22.69 12.33
C GLU A 351 -11.15 22.29 12.11
N ASP A 352 -12.03 23.25 11.84
CA ASP A 352 -13.46 23.01 11.58
C ASP A 352 -13.73 22.42 10.18
N GLU A 353 -12.77 22.55 9.24
CA GLU A 353 -12.89 22.07 7.86
C GLU A 353 -12.03 20.81 7.63
N LEU A 354 -12.66 19.73 7.19
CA LEU A 354 -11.97 18.52 6.78
C LEU A 354 -11.42 18.70 5.36
N ARG A 355 -10.10 18.51 5.18
CA ARG A 355 -9.51 18.41 3.85
C ARG A 355 -10.16 17.26 3.09
N GLU A 356 -10.66 17.53 1.89
CA GLU A 356 -11.20 16.48 1.02
C GLU A 356 -10.08 15.56 0.54
N THR A 357 -10.15 14.28 0.92
CA THR A 357 -9.23 13.26 0.42
C THR A 357 -9.74 12.75 -0.92
N LYS A 358 -8.98 12.98 -1.99
CA LYS A 358 -9.27 12.45 -3.32
C LYS A 358 -9.12 10.93 -3.33
N ASP A 359 -10.13 10.21 -3.79
CA ASP A 359 -10.07 8.77 -3.99
C ASP A 359 -9.41 8.45 -5.34
N GLU A 360 -8.14 8.05 -5.28
CA GLU A 360 -7.34 7.68 -6.45
C GLU A 360 -7.75 6.33 -7.05
N THR A 361 -8.56 5.53 -6.35
CA THR A 361 -9.00 4.20 -6.82
C THR A 361 -10.17 4.27 -7.80
N LEU A 362 -10.81 5.43 -7.92
CA LEU A 362 -11.89 5.65 -8.87
C LEU A 362 -11.35 5.77 -10.31
N PRO A 363 -12.06 5.21 -11.31
CA PRO A 363 -11.66 5.35 -12.70
C PRO A 363 -11.58 6.82 -13.14
N ASP A 364 -10.60 7.14 -13.99
CA ASP A 364 -10.48 8.45 -14.61
C ASP A 364 -11.64 8.69 -15.59
N GLU A 365 -12.67 9.39 -15.11
CA GLU A 365 -13.83 9.72 -15.93
C GLU A 365 -13.49 10.59 -17.15
N GLU A 366 -12.52 11.50 -17.04
CA GLU A 366 -12.13 12.38 -18.13
C GLU A 366 -11.36 11.60 -19.20
N GLY A 367 -10.46 10.72 -18.78
CA GLY A 367 -9.77 9.77 -19.65
C GLY A 367 -10.73 8.82 -20.38
N MET A 368 -11.75 8.33 -19.69
CA MET A 368 -12.78 7.44 -20.26
C MET A 368 -13.71 8.15 -21.25
N LYS A 369 -13.97 9.46 -21.05
CA LYS A 369 -14.78 10.28 -21.96
C LYS A 369 -14.05 10.68 -23.25
N ARG A 370 -12.75 10.38 -23.39
CA ARG A 370 -12.00 10.68 -24.61
C ARG A 370 -12.68 10.03 -25.81
N PRO A 371 -12.90 10.76 -26.93
CA PRO A 371 -13.68 10.27 -28.07
C PRO A 371 -13.08 8.99 -28.67
N GLY A 372 -11.76 8.82 -28.56
CA GLY A 372 -11.08 7.61 -28.99
C GLY A 372 -11.35 6.36 -28.14
N VAL A 373 -11.60 6.53 -26.84
CA VAL A 373 -11.94 5.44 -25.91
C VAL A 373 -13.43 5.11 -26.05
N VAL A 374 -14.29 6.12 -26.06
CA VAL A 374 -15.74 5.96 -26.28
C VAL A 374 -16.02 5.21 -27.57
N LYS A 375 -15.39 5.60 -28.69
CA LYS A 375 -15.53 4.89 -29.97
C LYS A 375 -15.11 3.42 -29.88
N ALA A 376 -14.02 3.11 -29.18
CA ALA A 376 -13.57 1.73 -29.01
C ALA A 376 -14.53 0.90 -28.14
N ILE A 377 -15.15 1.53 -27.12
CA ILE A 377 -16.18 0.91 -26.28
C ILE A 377 -17.44 0.63 -27.10
N GLU A 378 -17.92 1.59 -27.90
CA GLU A 378 -19.10 1.45 -28.75
C GLU A 378 -18.90 0.37 -29.83
N GLU A 379 -17.76 0.39 -30.53
CA GLU A 379 -17.42 -0.61 -31.54
C GLU A 379 -17.38 -2.03 -30.95
N PHE A 380 -16.89 -2.15 -29.70
CA PHE A 380 -16.88 -3.40 -28.96
C PHE A 380 -18.29 -3.82 -28.51
N LYS A 381 -19.08 -2.91 -27.90
CA LYS A 381 -20.47 -3.18 -27.50
C LYS A 381 -21.29 -3.67 -28.70
N GLN A 382 -21.20 -2.99 -29.84
CA GLN A 382 -21.93 -3.36 -31.05
C GLN A 382 -21.52 -4.74 -31.59
N SER A 383 -20.26 -5.16 -31.40
CA SER A 383 -19.78 -6.49 -31.84
C SER A 383 -20.26 -7.65 -30.96
N ILE A 384 -20.67 -7.37 -29.73
CA ILE A 384 -21.12 -8.36 -28.76
C ILE A 384 -22.64 -8.42 -28.71
N TYR A 385 -23.30 -7.27 -28.68
CA TYR A 385 -24.74 -7.14 -28.44
C TYR A 385 -25.56 -6.82 -29.71
N GLY A 386 -24.93 -6.42 -30.81
CA GLY A 386 -25.65 -5.98 -32.02
C GLY A 386 -26.46 -4.69 -31.81
N ASP A 387 -27.49 -4.48 -32.64
CA ASP A 387 -28.42 -3.34 -32.52
C ASP A 387 -29.52 -3.57 -31.46
N ASP A 388 -29.58 -4.78 -30.88
CA ASP A 388 -30.47 -5.12 -29.76
C ASP A 388 -29.75 -4.78 -28.43
N SER A 389 -29.27 -3.54 -28.33
CA SER A 389 -28.99 -2.94 -27.03
C SER A 389 -30.35 -2.65 -26.40
N GLY A 390 -30.97 -3.67 -25.81
CA GLY A 390 -32.00 -3.46 -24.80
C GLY A 390 -31.44 -2.40 -23.85
N GLU A 391 -32.18 -1.30 -23.74
CA GLU A 391 -31.84 -0.18 -22.86
C GLU A 391 -31.26 -0.75 -21.57
N GLU A 392 -30.05 -0.32 -21.20
CA GLU A 392 -29.50 -0.64 -19.89
C GLU A 392 -30.55 -0.13 -18.89
N SER A 393 -31.40 -1.02 -18.38
CA SER A 393 -32.29 -0.70 -17.30
C SER A 393 -31.37 -0.33 -16.16
N ASP A 394 -31.31 0.96 -15.86
CA ASP A 394 -30.65 1.53 -14.71
C ASP A 394 -31.30 0.97 -13.45
N SER A 395 -30.97 -0.28 -13.15
CA SER A 395 -31.00 -0.83 -11.81
C SER A 395 -29.70 -0.40 -11.16
N GLY A 396 -29.54 0.93 -11.02
CA GLY A 396 -28.56 1.55 -10.18
C GLY A 396 -28.73 0.96 -8.77
N ALA A 397 -27.90 -0.05 -8.48
CA ALA A 397 -27.62 -0.49 -7.14
C ALA A 397 -26.89 0.66 -6.44
N LYS A 398 -27.66 1.68 -6.04
CA LYS A 398 -27.25 2.62 -5.00
C LYS A 398 -27.00 1.76 -3.77
N ASP A 399 -25.72 1.56 -3.47
CA ASP A 399 -25.25 1.05 -2.18
C ASP A 399 -25.61 2.09 -1.11
N LYS A 400 -26.88 2.08 -0.70
CA LYS A 400 -27.31 2.70 0.55
C LYS A 400 -26.77 1.81 1.64
N SER A 401 -25.73 2.30 2.28
CA SER A 401 -25.32 1.95 3.64
C SER A 401 -26.55 1.75 4.53
N ARG A 402 -27.01 0.50 4.64
CA ARG A 402 -28.12 0.10 5.51
C ARG A 402 -27.61 0.12 6.94
N LYS A 403 -27.78 1.27 7.58
CA LYS A 403 -27.95 1.37 9.04
C LYS A 403 -29.02 0.34 9.42
N ARG A 404 -28.62 -0.65 10.24
CA ARG A 404 -29.47 -1.75 10.71
C ARG A 404 -30.82 -1.22 11.22
N LYS A 405 -31.92 -1.61 10.56
CA LYS A 405 -33.25 -1.61 11.18
C LYS A 405 -34.13 -2.69 10.51
N ALA A 406 -34.53 -3.63 11.35
CA ALA A 406 -35.55 -4.68 11.26
C ALA A 406 -35.87 -5.30 9.87
N GLY A 407 -35.67 -6.62 9.80
CA GLY A 407 -35.83 -7.46 8.62
C GLY A 407 -37.20 -7.39 7.94
N VAL A 408 -37.16 -7.38 6.61
CA VAL A 408 -38.26 -7.76 5.74
C VAL A 408 -38.06 -9.24 5.44
N ALA A 409 -39.03 -10.06 5.86
CA ALA A 409 -39.01 -11.50 5.66
C ALA A 409 -39.13 -11.83 4.17
N ASP A 410 -38.30 -12.77 3.76
CA ASP A 410 -38.23 -13.42 2.46
C ASP A 410 -39.57 -14.07 2.12
N ALA A 411 -40.02 -13.93 0.87
CA ALA A 411 -41.20 -14.61 0.36
C ALA A 411 -40.82 -16.07 0.07
N GLY A 412 -40.65 -16.84 1.15
CA GLY A 412 -40.46 -18.28 1.07
C GLY A 412 -41.67 -18.92 0.43
N ASN A 413 -41.47 -19.61 -0.69
CA ASN A 413 -42.42 -20.53 -1.27
C ASN A 413 -42.54 -21.75 -0.34
N TYR A 414 -43.24 -21.58 0.79
CA TYR A 414 -43.48 -22.63 1.76
C TYR A 414 -44.48 -23.65 1.21
N ASP A 415 -44.23 -24.93 1.41
CA ASP A 415 -45.24 -25.96 1.18
C ASP A 415 -46.23 -25.96 2.36
N TYR A 416 -47.28 -25.14 2.23
CA TYR A 416 -48.29 -24.95 3.27
C TYR A 416 -49.07 -26.25 3.60
N ILE A 417 -49.05 -27.25 2.71
CA ILE A 417 -49.69 -28.55 2.92
C ILE A 417 -48.92 -29.36 3.97
N GLU A 418 -47.60 -29.38 3.88
CA GLU A 418 -46.75 -30.09 4.85
C GLU A 418 -46.78 -29.41 6.24
N LEU A 419 -46.81 -28.08 6.27
CA LEU A 419 -46.91 -27.29 7.49
C LEU A 419 -48.27 -27.47 8.20
N ALA A 420 -49.35 -27.65 7.43
CA ALA A 420 -50.67 -27.98 7.96
C ALA A 420 -50.72 -29.38 8.57
N ASN A 421 -50.13 -30.38 7.90
CA ASN A 421 -50.10 -31.76 8.38
C ASN A 421 -49.20 -31.97 9.61
N THR A 422 -48.14 -31.16 9.74
CA THR A 422 -47.19 -31.26 10.87
C THR A 422 -47.54 -30.35 12.07
N GLY A 423 -48.61 -29.57 11.98
CA GLY A 423 -49.05 -28.67 13.06
C GLY A 423 -48.16 -27.44 13.28
N LYS A 424 -47.18 -27.19 12.41
CA LYS A 424 -46.18 -26.10 12.51
C LYS A 424 -46.67 -24.73 12.01
N LEU A 425 -47.93 -24.62 11.57
CA LEU A 425 -48.56 -23.34 11.22
C LEU A 425 -48.60 -22.33 12.38
N LYS A 426 -48.45 -22.78 13.64
CA LYS A 426 -48.38 -21.92 14.83
C LYS A 426 -47.09 -21.10 14.88
N ASP A 427 -46.01 -21.58 14.26
CA ASP A 427 -44.68 -20.97 14.31
C ASP A 427 -44.50 -19.87 13.26
N LEU A 428 -45.33 -19.84 12.23
CA LEU A 428 -45.33 -18.79 11.19
C LEU A 428 -45.82 -17.44 11.72
N THR A 429 -45.32 -16.36 11.13
CA THR A 429 -45.74 -14.99 11.45
C THR A 429 -47.12 -14.67 10.84
N VAL A 430 -47.82 -13.68 11.41
CA VAL A 430 -49.12 -13.23 10.90
C VAL A 430 -49.01 -12.70 9.47
N VAL A 431 -47.85 -12.18 9.08
CA VAL A 431 -47.58 -11.69 7.72
C VAL A 431 -47.53 -12.85 6.73
N GLU A 432 -46.81 -13.93 7.05
CA GLU A 432 -46.71 -15.12 6.20
C GLU A 432 -48.06 -15.85 6.03
N LEU A 433 -48.84 -15.97 7.10
CA LEU A 433 -50.20 -16.56 7.04
C LEU A 433 -51.14 -15.73 6.13
N LYS A 434 -51.00 -14.40 6.13
CA LYS A 434 -51.79 -13.52 5.25
C LYS A 434 -51.35 -13.60 3.79
N THR A 435 -50.08 -13.90 3.51
CA THR A 435 -49.58 -14.11 2.13
C THR A 435 -50.28 -15.31 1.49
N TYR A 436 -50.39 -16.44 2.20
CA TYR A 436 -51.13 -17.61 1.71
C TYR A 436 -52.63 -17.35 1.54
N LEU A 437 -53.26 -16.66 2.49
CA LEU A 437 -54.69 -16.33 2.40
C LEU A 437 -54.97 -15.38 1.23
N THR A 438 -54.10 -14.39 0.98
CA THR A 438 -54.20 -13.49 -0.18
C THR A 438 -54.01 -14.27 -1.49
N ALA A 439 -53.05 -15.19 -1.56
CA ALA A 439 -52.81 -16.01 -2.75
C ALA A 439 -53.98 -16.95 -3.08
N ASN A 440 -54.75 -17.38 -2.08
CA ASN A 440 -55.92 -18.25 -2.23
C ASN A 440 -57.26 -17.49 -2.16
N ASN A 441 -57.24 -16.15 -2.25
CA ASN A 441 -58.43 -15.28 -2.20
C ASN A 441 -59.33 -15.47 -0.96
N LEU A 442 -58.73 -15.73 0.20
CA LEU A 442 -59.42 -15.92 1.48
C LEU A 442 -59.35 -14.65 2.35
N PRO A 443 -60.35 -14.41 3.23
CA PRO A 443 -60.36 -13.25 4.11
C PRO A 443 -59.12 -13.21 5.03
N VAL A 444 -58.46 -12.06 5.10
CA VAL A 444 -57.23 -11.83 5.92
C VAL A 444 -57.50 -11.21 7.30
N GLY A 445 -58.77 -11.01 7.66
CA GLY A 445 -59.20 -10.46 8.95
C GLY A 445 -59.28 -11.50 10.05
N GLY A 446 -58.74 -11.19 11.23
CA GLY A 446 -58.82 -12.01 12.45
C GLY A 446 -57.53 -12.06 13.26
N LYS A 447 -57.62 -12.61 14.49
CA LYS A 447 -56.45 -12.97 15.32
C LYS A 447 -55.71 -14.16 14.68
N LYS A 448 -54.44 -14.38 15.06
CA LYS A 448 -53.55 -15.41 14.48
C LYS A 448 -54.20 -16.81 14.41
N GLU A 449 -54.91 -17.22 15.45
CA GLU A 449 -55.61 -18.52 15.51
C GLU A 449 -56.72 -18.65 14.46
N VAL A 450 -57.42 -17.56 14.14
CA VAL A 450 -58.48 -17.53 13.11
C VAL A 450 -57.86 -17.71 11.72
N LEU A 451 -56.69 -17.14 11.48
CA LEU A 451 -55.96 -17.30 10.21
C LEU A 451 -55.46 -18.74 10.05
N ILE A 452 -54.93 -19.35 11.11
CA ILE A 452 -54.48 -20.75 11.11
C ILE A 452 -55.66 -21.70 10.85
N ASN A 453 -56.78 -21.53 11.56
CA ASN A 453 -57.98 -22.36 11.35
C ASN A 453 -58.53 -22.22 9.93
N ARG A 454 -58.46 -21.02 9.33
CA ARG A 454 -58.90 -20.78 7.95
C ARG A 454 -58.01 -21.50 6.93
N ILE A 455 -56.70 -21.56 7.18
CA ILE A 455 -55.74 -22.30 6.35
C ILE A 455 -55.95 -23.82 6.49
N LEU A 456 -56.13 -24.32 7.72
CA LEU A 456 -56.44 -25.74 7.97
C LEU A 456 -57.77 -26.16 7.33
N THR A 457 -58.79 -25.30 7.37
CA THR A 457 -60.09 -25.55 6.71
C THR A 457 -59.95 -25.61 5.19
N HIS A 458 -59.06 -24.79 4.61
CA HIS A 458 -58.80 -24.77 3.17
C HIS A 458 -58.00 -26.00 2.69
N ILE A 459 -57.04 -26.47 3.50
CA ILE A 459 -56.18 -27.62 3.16
C ILE A 459 -56.84 -28.97 3.48
N GLY A 460 -57.94 -28.97 4.25
CA GLY A 460 -58.78 -30.15 4.47
C GLY A 460 -58.35 -31.06 5.61
N THR A 461 -57.43 -30.62 6.48
CA THR A 461 -57.08 -31.33 7.72
C THR A 461 -58.05 -30.95 8.83
N LYS A 462 -59.04 -31.82 9.09
CA LYS A 462 -59.81 -31.77 10.34
C LYS A 462 -59.00 -32.40 11.47
N THR A 463 -59.02 -31.68 12.60
CA THR A 463 -58.57 -31.99 13.97
C THR A 463 -57.08 -32.00 14.26
#